data_AF-A0A8E1R0X3-F1
#
_entry.id   AF-A0A8E1R0X3-F1
#
_cell.length_a   1.000
_cell.length_b   1.000
_cell.length_c   1.000
_cell.angle_alpha   90.00
_cell.angle_beta   90.00
_cell.angle_gamma   90.00
#
_symmetry.space_group_name_H-M   'P 1'
#
loop_
_entity.id
_entity.type
_entity.pdbx_description
1 polymer ?
#
loop_
_entity_poly.entity_id
_entity_poly.type
_entity_poly.pdbx_seq_one_letter_code
_entity_poly.pdbx_strand_id
1 'polypeptide(L)'
;MNRNNYPKGSKGMIQILVEEHKDLLDKVLGVKLKWICPIKEDNFKELQLNGEKMCGELGLSSEDFKDFWPTRQPQWDGIAKDENNNLYLIEAKSHLDEICPGNREPDGSNQDQNINYSIKRKSLLCIKKHYNSNEENKLWLHKYYQISNRLAFLKKMKELSKNKKTDYNDVKLIFLNFKNDTTWGKKAVKCDEWIKKYNKIWDELGVNKNMLEEDGVLIIDIDGKDF
;
A
#
# COMPACT_ATOMS: atom_id res chain seq x y z
N MET A 1 -10.03 14.80 -21.46
CA MET A 1 -8.99 14.72 -20.42
C MET A 1 -8.27 16.05 -20.29
N ASN A 2 -8.34 16.70 -19.12
CA ASN A 2 -7.51 17.87 -18.84
C ASN A 2 -6.48 17.50 -17.76
N ARG A 3 -5.42 16.78 -18.16
CA ARG A 3 -4.33 16.27 -17.29
C ARG A 3 -3.78 17.33 -16.32
N ASN A 4 -3.86 18.61 -16.70
CA ASN A 4 -3.43 19.76 -15.92
C ASN A 4 -4.16 19.92 -14.58
N ASN A 5 -5.33 19.29 -14.42
CA ASN A 5 -6.08 19.31 -13.17
C ASN A 5 -5.52 18.35 -12.10
N TYR A 6 -4.57 17.48 -12.46
CA TYR A 6 -4.04 16.44 -11.60
C TYR A 6 -2.53 16.58 -11.38
N PRO A 7 -1.99 16.22 -10.21
CA PRO A 7 -0.54 16.19 -9.95
C PRO A 7 0.22 15.26 -10.92
N LYS A 8 1.54 15.41 -11.02
CA LYS A 8 2.38 14.46 -11.78
C LYS A 8 2.59 13.15 -11.00
N GLY A 9 2.95 12.10 -11.73
CA GLY A 9 3.26 10.78 -11.17
C GLY A 9 2.06 10.06 -10.57
N SER A 10 2.35 9.03 -9.77
CA SER A 10 1.37 8.07 -9.22
C SER A 10 0.18 8.73 -8.55
N LYS A 11 0.41 9.81 -7.80
CA LYS A 11 -0.65 10.60 -7.14
C LYS A 11 -1.69 11.10 -8.15
N GLY A 12 -1.27 11.66 -9.28
CA GLY A 12 -2.22 12.08 -10.32
C GLY A 12 -2.85 10.89 -11.03
N MET A 13 -2.06 9.86 -11.31
CA MET A 13 -2.55 8.69 -12.04
C MET A 13 -3.66 7.95 -11.28
N ILE A 14 -3.54 7.79 -9.97
CA ILE A 14 -4.61 7.18 -9.17
C ILE A 14 -5.84 8.08 -9.06
N GLN A 15 -5.69 9.40 -9.00
CA GLN A 15 -6.84 10.32 -8.99
C GLN A 15 -7.63 10.25 -10.29
N ILE A 16 -6.93 10.18 -11.43
CA ILE A 16 -7.51 9.99 -12.76
C ILE A 16 -8.17 8.62 -12.88
N LEU A 17 -7.51 7.56 -12.37
CA LEU A 17 -8.08 6.22 -12.33
C LEU A 17 -9.44 6.22 -11.61
N VAL A 18 -9.51 6.79 -10.41
CA VAL A 18 -10.73 6.74 -9.60
C VAL A 18 -11.87 7.57 -10.20
N GLU A 19 -11.55 8.76 -10.70
CA GLU A 19 -12.56 9.71 -11.18
C GLU A 19 -13.05 9.36 -12.59
N GLU A 20 -12.13 9.01 -13.51
CA GLU A 20 -12.41 8.92 -14.94
C GLU A 20 -12.38 7.48 -15.47
N HIS A 21 -11.65 6.56 -14.83
CA HIS A 21 -11.35 5.23 -15.38
C HIS A 21 -11.49 4.07 -14.37
N LYS A 22 -12.43 4.19 -13.42
CA LYS A 22 -12.57 3.21 -12.32
C LYS A 22 -12.83 1.78 -12.81
N ASP A 23 -13.45 1.66 -13.98
CA ASP A 23 -13.77 0.40 -14.64
C ASP A 23 -12.53 -0.42 -15.01
N LEU A 24 -11.36 0.22 -15.19
CA LEU A 24 -10.12 -0.49 -15.52
C LEU A 24 -9.69 -1.41 -14.37
N LEU A 25 -9.64 -0.92 -13.13
CA LEU A 25 -9.26 -1.73 -11.98
C LEU A 25 -10.36 -2.73 -11.62
N ASP A 26 -11.63 -2.31 -11.70
CA ASP A 26 -12.80 -3.18 -11.50
C ASP A 26 -12.74 -4.41 -12.42
N LYS A 27 -12.47 -4.19 -13.72
CA LYS A 27 -12.37 -5.25 -14.72
C LYS A 27 -11.22 -6.21 -14.45
N VAL A 28 -10.05 -5.69 -14.03
CA VAL A 28 -8.89 -6.54 -13.70
C VAL A 28 -9.17 -7.40 -12.47
N LEU A 29 -9.86 -6.85 -11.46
CA LEU A 29 -10.19 -7.57 -10.25
C LEU A 29 -11.43 -8.45 -10.37
N GLY A 30 -12.26 -8.23 -11.39
CA GLY A 30 -13.55 -8.92 -11.56
C GLY A 30 -14.60 -8.52 -10.51
N VAL A 31 -14.46 -7.33 -9.90
CA VAL A 31 -15.38 -6.81 -8.87
C VAL A 31 -15.61 -5.33 -9.10
N LYS A 32 -16.71 -4.79 -8.54
CA LYS A 32 -16.96 -3.35 -8.55
C LYS A 32 -16.44 -2.70 -7.27
N LEU A 33 -15.48 -1.78 -7.38
CA LEU A 33 -14.93 -1.07 -6.23
C LEU A 33 -15.76 0.17 -5.87
N LYS A 34 -16.08 0.29 -4.58
CA LYS A 34 -16.53 1.51 -3.94
C LYS A 34 -15.34 2.16 -3.23
N TRP A 35 -14.83 3.23 -3.81
CA TRP A 35 -13.68 3.97 -3.29
C TRP A 35 -14.02 4.77 -2.04
N ILE A 36 -13.14 4.70 -1.04
CA ILE A 36 -13.18 5.50 0.20
C ILE A 36 -12.20 6.67 0.10
N CYS A 37 -11.02 6.40 -0.48
CA CYS A 37 -10.04 7.40 -0.90
C CYS A 37 -9.19 6.84 -2.06
N PRO A 38 -8.63 7.70 -2.93
CA PRO A 38 -8.87 9.13 -3.01
C PRO A 38 -10.20 9.38 -3.73
N ILE A 39 -11.03 10.32 -3.26
CA ILE A 39 -12.28 10.69 -3.93
C ILE A 39 -12.34 12.20 -4.14
N LYS A 40 -13.05 12.66 -5.17
CA LYS A 40 -13.05 14.08 -5.54
C LYS A 40 -13.68 14.96 -4.47
N GLU A 41 -14.71 14.47 -3.79
CA GLU A 41 -15.48 15.18 -2.77
C GLU A 41 -14.61 15.63 -1.58
N ASP A 42 -13.54 14.90 -1.27
CA ASP A 42 -12.61 15.24 -0.19
C ASP A 42 -11.28 15.86 -0.69
N ASN A 43 -11.23 16.26 -1.96
CA ASN A 43 -10.03 16.71 -2.67
C ASN A 43 -8.94 15.64 -2.76
N PHE A 44 -9.33 14.39 -3.00
CA PHE A 44 -8.44 13.25 -3.21
C PHE A 44 -7.49 13.04 -2.03
N LYS A 45 -8.00 13.11 -0.80
CA LYS A 45 -7.18 12.93 0.41
C LYS A 45 -6.72 11.49 0.55
N GLU A 46 -5.44 11.32 0.86
CA GLU A 46 -4.87 10.04 1.28
C GLU A 46 -5.10 9.84 2.79
N LEU A 47 -5.53 8.64 3.18
CA LEU A 47 -5.97 8.35 4.54
C LEU A 47 -5.04 7.37 5.27
N GLN A 48 -5.03 7.49 6.59
CA GLN A 48 -4.42 6.53 7.52
C GLN A 48 -5.51 5.64 8.11
N LEU A 49 -5.19 4.37 8.39
CA LEU A 49 -6.18 3.39 8.86
C LEU A 49 -6.68 3.67 10.28
N ASN A 50 -5.88 4.32 11.12
CA ASN A 50 -6.30 4.77 12.46
C ASN A 50 -6.99 6.14 12.49
N GLY A 51 -7.20 6.79 11.34
CA GLY A 51 -7.94 8.06 11.28
C GLY A 51 -9.44 7.85 11.52
N GLU A 52 -10.12 8.84 12.09
CA GLU A 52 -11.54 8.77 12.47
C GLU A 52 -12.46 8.29 11.32
N LYS A 53 -12.30 8.87 10.12
CA LYS A 53 -13.05 8.45 8.91
C LYS A 53 -12.86 6.96 8.62
N MET A 54 -11.62 6.47 8.67
CA MET A 54 -11.32 5.06 8.38
C MET A 54 -11.78 4.13 9.49
N CYS A 55 -11.61 4.52 10.75
CA CYS A 55 -12.13 3.78 11.89
C CYS A 55 -13.65 3.56 11.77
N GLY A 56 -14.41 4.62 11.45
CA GLY A 56 -15.85 4.52 11.22
C GLY A 56 -16.22 3.64 10.02
N GLU A 57 -15.52 3.76 8.89
CA GLU A 57 -15.77 2.97 7.68
C GLU A 57 -15.45 1.46 7.82
N LEU A 58 -14.61 1.10 8.80
CA LEU A 58 -14.10 -0.26 8.97
C LEU A 58 -14.62 -0.95 10.23
N GLY A 59 -15.42 -0.28 11.05
CA GLY A 59 -15.84 -0.78 12.36
C GLY A 59 -14.67 -0.94 13.33
N LEU A 60 -13.67 -0.06 13.23
CA LEU A 60 -12.44 -0.06 14.03
C LEU A 60 -12.34 1.18 14.91
N SER A 61 -11.33 1.19 15.78
CA SER A 61 -10.91 2.33 16.56
C SER A 61 -9.39 2.51 16.45
N SER A 62 -8.87 3.70 16.75
CA SER A 62 -7.43 3.95 16.74
C SER A 62 -6.66 3.05 17.71
N GLU A 63 -7.31 2.62 18.80
CA GLU A 63 -6.74 1.73 19.82
C GLU A 63 -6.46 0.32 19.27
N ASP A 64 -7.16 -0.10 18.20
CA ASP A 64 -6.90 -1.40 17.56
C ASP A 64 -5.48 -1.50 16.97
N PHE A 65 -4.84 -0.35 16.75
CA PHE A 65 -3.48 -0.23 16.24
C PHE A 65 -2.43 0.10 17.31
N LYS A 66 -2.86 0.19 18.58
CA LYS A 66 -1.93 0.39 19.70
C LYS A 66 -0.93 -0.76 19.78
N ASP A 67 0.30 -0.42 20.13
CA ASP A 67 1.46 -1.33 20.21
C ASP A 67 1.83 -2.05 18.90
N PHE A 68 1.08 -1.83 17.81
CA PHE A 68 1.38 -2.33 16.48
C PHE A 68 2.13 -1.28 15.64
N TRP A 69 1.68 -0.03 15.65
CA TRP A 69 2.34 1.05 14.90
C TRP A 69 2.28 2.37 15.66
N PRO A 70 3.28 3.26 15.46
CA PRO A 70 3.17 4.64 15.95
C PRO A 70 1.90 5.34 15.50
N THR A 71 1.47 6.34 16.27
CA THR A 71 0.27 7.15 15.99
C THR A 71 0.24 7.65 14.54
N ARG A 72 1.38 8.08 14.00
CA ARG A 72 1.51 8.43 12.59
C ARG A 72 1.75 7.17 11.75
N GLN A 73 0.68 6.66 11.15
CA GLN A 73 0.70 5.52 10.24
C GLN A 73 1.09 5.89 8.80
N PRO A 74 1.38 4.92 7.93
CA PRO A 74 1.46 5.16 6.49
C PRO A 74 0.12 5.70 5.97
N GLN A 75 0.20 6.65 5.05
CA GLN A 75 -0.96 7.06 4.25
C GLN A 75 -1.12 6.09 3.07
N TRP A 76 -2.36 5.78 2.73
CA TRP A 76 -2.67 4.92 1.59
C TRP A 76 -3.04 5.76 0.38
N ASP A 77 -2.42 5.43 -0.76
CA ASP A 77 -2.72 6.08 -2.05
C ASP A 77 -4.15 5.81 -2.45
N GLY A 78 -4.68 4.61 -2.12
CA GLY A 78 -6.08 4.26 -2.29
C GLY A 78 -6.60 3.25 -1.28
N ILE A 79 -7.89 3.34 -0.97
CA ILE A 79 -8.65 2.40 -0.16
C ILE A 79 -10.05 2.26 -0.77
N ALA A 80 -10.49 1.02 -0.99
CA ALA A 80 -11.82 0.71 -1.53
C ALA A 80 -12.43 -0.54 -0.88
N LYS A 81 -13.74 -0.70 -0.97
CA LYS A 81 -14.47 -1.94 -0.65
C LYS A 81 -15.19 -2.46 -1.89
N ASP A 82 -15.32 -3.77 -2.04
CA ASP A 82 -16.26 -4.33 -3.02
C ASP A 82 -17.66 -4.55 -2.42
N GLU A 83 -18.58 -5.05 -3.24
CA GLU A 83 -19.96 -5.38 -2.86
C GLU A 83 -20.07 -6.47 -1.77
N ASN A 84 -19.02 -7.28 -1.60
CA ASN A 84 -18.92 -8.30 -0.56
C ASN A 84 -18.19 -7.78 0.69
N ASN A 85 -17.96 -6.47 0.79
CA ASN A 85 -17.18 -5.83 1.84
C ASN A 85 -15.75 -6.39 1.98
N ASN A 86 -15.13 -6.88 0.90
CA ASN A 86 -13.68 -7.09 0.93
C ASN A 86 -12.97 -5.74 0.81
N LEU A 87 -12.00 -5.50 1.69
CA LEU A 87 -11.21 -4.27 1.74
C LEU A 87 -10.00 -4.39 0.80
N TYR A 88 -9.76 -3.35 0.02
CA TYR A 88 -8.62 -3.23 -0.88
C TYR A 88 -7.77 -2.05 -0.43
N LEU A 89 -6.54 -2.35 0.01
CA LEU A 89 -5.54 -1.36 0.37
C LEU A 89 -4.58 -1.19 -0.81
N ILE A 90 -4.37 0.04 -1.29
CA ILE A 90 -3.67 0.30 -2.55
C ILE A 90 -2.46 1.19 -2.32
N GLU A 91 -1.31 0.74 -2.82
CA GLU A 91 -0.07 1.49 -2.96
C GLU A 91 0.21 1.68 -4.45
N ALA A 92 0.21 2.93 -4.92
CA ALA A 92 0.35 3.28 -6.32
C ALA A 92 1.76 3.77 -6.65
N LYS A 93 2.29 3.36 -7.81
CA LYS A 93 3.56 3.83 -8.35
C LYS A 93 3.45 4.09 -9.85
N SER A 94 4.10 5.13 -10.33
CA SER A 94 4.20 5.42 -11.78
C SER A 94 5.64 5.36 -12.31
N HIS A 95 6.61 5.33 -11.40
CA HIS A 95 8.03 5.20 -11.73
C HIS A 95 8.77 4.36 -10.68
N LEU A 96 9.82 3.64 -11.09
CA LEU A 96 10.57 2.73 -10.20
C LEU A 96 11.28 3.48 -9.06
N ASP A 97 11.69 4.72 -9.30
CA ASP A 97 12.35 5.58 -8.32
C ASP A 97 11.41 6.02 -7.18
N GLU A 98 10.10 5.83 -7.32
CA GLU A 98 9.14 6.07 -6.24
C GLU A 98 9.15 4.96 -5.17
N ILE A 99 9.84 3.84 -5.44
CA ILE A 99 10.12 2.79 -4.45
C ILE A 99 11.38 3.21 -3.69
N CYS A 100 11.19 4.08 -2.71
CA CYS A 100 12.27 4.66 -1.92
C CYS A 100 12.55 3.84 -0.64
N PRO A 101 13.81 3.74 -0.22
CA PRO A 101 14.16 3.36 1.15
C PRO A 101 13.51 4.32 2.16
N GLY A 102 13.24 3.83 3.37
CA GLY A 102 12.61 4.62 4.42
C GLY A 102 13.12 4.25 5.82
N ASN A 103 12.53 4.89 6.83
CA ASN A 103 12.68 4.54 8.25
C ASN A 103 14.13 4.38 8.72
N ARG A 104 14.84 5.49 8.93
CA ARG A 104 16.21 5.46 9.44
C ARG A 104 16.21 5.15 10.93
N GLU A 105 17.24 4.42 11.35
CA GLU A 105 17.51 4.24 12.78
C GLU A 105 17.78 5.63 13.41
N PRO A 106 17.09 5.98 14.50
CA PRO A 106 17.35 7.24 15.19
C PRO A 106 18.76 7.26 15.78
N ASP A 107 19.31 8.47 15.98
CA ASP A 107 20.63 8.68 16.59
C ASP A 107 20.64 8.46 18.11
N GLY A 108 19.52 8.03 18.69
CA GLY A 108 19.37 7.79 20.13
C GLY A 108 18.98 9.04 20.93
N SER A 109 19.07 10.24 20.37
CA SER A 109 18.88 11.51 21.11
C SER A 109 17.42 11.82 21.43
N ASN A 110 16.49 11.34 20.59
CA ASN A 110 15.07 11.59 20.73
C ASN A 110 14.33 10.32 21.16
N GLN A 111 13.85 10.31 22.40
CA GLN A 111 13.17 9.17 22.99
C GLN A 111 11.91 8.74 22.21
N ASP A 112 11.11 9.69 21.73
CA ASP A 112 9.91 9.38 20.94
C ASP A 112 10.27 8.73 19.60
N GLN A 113 11.35 9.18 18.96
CA GLN A 113 11.85 8.55 17.73
C GLN A 113 12.35 7.11 18.00
N ASN A 114 13.04 6.89 19.11
CA ASN A 114 13.49 5.56 19.53
C ASN A 114 12.31 4.61 19.78
N ILE A 115 11.29 5.08 20.52
CA ILE A 115 10.07 4.31 20.79
C ILE A 115 9.36 3.98 19.47
N ASN A 116 9.17 4.97 18.61
CA ASN A 116 8.50 4.78 17.32
C ASN A 116 9.25 3.80 16.42
N TYR A 117 10.58 3.89 16.38
CA TYR A 117 11.42 2.95 15.64
C TYR A 117 11.31 1.54 16.21
N SER A 118 11.32 1.38 17.54
CA SER A 118 11.17 0.08 18.20
C SER A 118 9.84 -0.60 17.88
N ILE A 119 8.73 0.15 17.93
CA ILE A 119 7.39 -0.37 17.58
C ILE A 119 7.36 -0.82 16.11
N LYS A 120 7.83 0.03 15.18
CA LYS A 120 7.91 -0.32 13.76
C LYS A 120 8.77 -1.55 13.54
N ARG A 121 9.95 -1.62 14.19
CA ARG A 121 10.87 -2.75 14.10
C ARG A 121 10.20 -4.04 14.55
N LYS A 122 9.51 -4.03 15.68
CA LYS A 122 8.78 -5.20 16.18
C LYS A 122 7.78 -5.73 15.15
N SER A 123 6.96 -4.84 14.58
CA SER A 123 5.95 -5.22 13.57
C SER A 123 6.57 -5.71 12.27
N LEU A 124 7.65 -5.07 11.81
CA LEU A 124 8.35 -5.47 10.59
C LEU A 124 9.13 -6.79 10.75
N LEU A 125 9.66 -7.10 11.92
CA LEU A 125 10.29 -8.39 12.17
C LEU A 125 9.27 -9.51 12.35
N CYS A 126 8.06 -9.18 12.84
CA CYS A 126 6.94 -10.13 12.85
C CYS A 126 6.56 -10.54 11.43
N ILE A 127 6.41 -9.58 10.50
CA ILE A 127 6.05 -9.91 9.11
C ILE A 127 7.18 -10.63 8.37
N LYS A 128 8.45 -10.27 8.61
CA LYS A 128 9.61 -11.02 8.09
C LYS A 128 9.54 -12.49 8.49
N LYS A 129 9.24 -12.77 9.77
CA LYS A 129 9.09 -14.13 10.29
C LYS A 129 7.89 -14.86 9.67
N HIS A 130 6.76 -14.17 9.47
CA HIS A 130 5.58 -14.73 8.80
C HIS A 130 5.90 -15.23 7.39
N TYR A 131 6.75 -14.52 6.64
CA TYR A 131 7.22 -14.96 5.32
C TYR A 131 8.43 -15.91 5.35
N ASN A 132 8.84 -16.41 6.52
CA ASN A 132 10.00 -17.30 6.69
C ASN A 132 11.30 -16.76 6.07
N SER A 133 11.45 -15.43 5.99
CA SER A 133 12.63 -14.80 5.43
C SER A 133 13.79 -14.83 6.42
N ASN A 134 14.94 -15.32 5.96
CA ASN A 134 16.21 -15.30 6.69
C ASN A 134 17.09 -14.09 6.33
N GLU A 135 16.60 -13.21 5.45
CA GLU A 135 17.36 -12.08 4.92
C GLU A 135 17.67 -11.00 5.95
N GLU A 136 18.66 -10.17 5.69
CA GLU A 136 19.10 -9.15 6.65
C GLU A 136 17.95 -8.21 7.07
N ASN A 137 17.86 -7.91 8.38
CA ASN A 137 16.82 -7.02 8.90
C ASN A 137 16.83 -5.64 8.22
N LYS A 138 18.00 -5.15 7.76
CA LYS A 138 18.13 -3.85 7.10
C LYS A 138 17.36 -3.76 5.78
N LEU A 139 17.11 -4.89 5.11
CA LEU A 139 16.34 -4.93 3.88
C LEU A 139 14.87 -4.61 4.16
N TRP A 140 14.32 -5.19 5.24
CA TRP A 140 12.95 -4.97 5.69
C TRP A 140 12.75 -3.62 6.39
N LEU A 141 13.71 -3.23 7.24
CA LEU A 141 13.59 -2.03 8.08
C LEU A 141 13.92 -0.73 7.34
N HIS A 142 14.73 -0.81 6.28
CA HIS A 142 15.25 0.37 5.60
C HIS A 142 15.06 0.32 4.08
N LYS A 143 15.70 -0.63 3.39
CA LYS A 143 15.78 -0.65 1.92
C LYS A 143 14.41 -0.74 1.26
N TYR A 144 13.55 -1.62 1.77
CA TYR A 144 12.19 -1.85 1.28
C TYR A 144 11.13 -1.52 2.31
N TYR A 145 11.40 -0.55 3.18
CA TYR A 145 10.52 -0.17 4.29
C TYR A 145 9.08 0.09 3.86
N GLN A 146 8.88 0.76 2.72
CA GLN A 146 7.53 1.03 2.20
C GLN A 146 6.77 -0.27 1.95
N ILE A 147 7.38 -1.23 1.24
CA ILE A 147 6.76 -2.52 0.95
C ILE A 147 6.55 -3.33 2.22
N SER A 148 7.57 -3.41 3.09
CA SER A 148 7.49 -4.15 4.34
C SER A 148 6.40 -3.62 5.26
N ASN A 149 6.19 -2.30 5.31
CA ASN A 149 5.11 -1.73 6.11
C ASN A 149 3.72 -2.07 5.53
N ARG A 150 3.54 -2.09 4.21
CA ARG A 150 2.26 -2.48 3.59
C ARG A 150 1.90 -3.92 3.88
N LEU A 151 2.87 -4.83 3.83
CA LEU A 151 2.70 -6.22 4.23
C LEU A 151 2.33 -6.36 5.71
N ALA A 152 2.97 -5.59 6.60
CA ALA A 152 2.63 -5.61 8.02
C ALA A 152 1.19 -5.15 8.28
N PHE A 153 0.73 -4.10 7.59
CA PHE A 153 -0.65 -3.63 7.71
C PHE A 153 -1.67 -4.61 7.11
N LEU A 154 -1.37 -5.25 5.98
CA LEU A 154 -2.21 -6.34 5.45
C LEU A 154 -2.44 -7.43 6.50
N LYS A 155 -1.36 -7.92 7.11
CA LYS A 155 -1.43 -8.94 8.17
C LYS A 155 -2.26 -8.46 9.36
N LYS A 156 -2.00 -7.25 9.86
CA LYS A 156 -2.74 -6.67 11.00
C LYS A 156 -4.23 -6.55 10.71
N MET A 157 -4.60 -6.10 9.51
CA MET A 157 -6.02 -5.95 9.14
C MET A 157 -6.71 -7.31 9.03
N LYS A 158 -6.06 -8.34 8.46
CA LYS A 158 -6.58 -9.71 8.49
C LYS A 158 -6.70 -10.30 9.89
N GLU A 159 -5.79 -9.95 10.80
CA GLU A 159 -5.90 -10.37 12.22
C GLU A 159 -7.08 -9.69 12.91
N LEU A 160 -7.33 -8.41 12.63
CA LEU A 160 -8.48 -7.69 13.18
C LEU A 160 -9.81 -8.29 12.72
N SER A 161 -9.99 -8.60 11.43
CA SER A 161 -11.26 -9.20 10.96
C SER A 161 -11.53 -10.60 11.51
N LYS A 162 -10.48 -11.33 11.92
CA LYS A 162 -10.62 -12.64 12.56
C LYS A 162 -10.95 -12.56 14.05
N ASN A 163 -10.45 -11.54 14.74
CA ASN A 163 -10.48 -11.48 16.20
C ASN A 163 -11.59 -10.57 16.75
N LYS A 164 -12.22 -9.75 15.90
CA LYS A 164 -13.32 -8.88 16.30
C LYS A 164 -14.28 -8.63 15.13
N LYS A 165 -15.46 -8.12 15.45
CA LYS A 165 -16.40 -7.63 14.43
C LYS A 165 -15.80 -6.41 13.72
N THR A 166 -15.78 -6.47 12.40
CA THR A 166 -15.35 -5.40 11.49
C THR A 166 -16.39 -5.21 10.39
N ASP A 167 -16.36 -4.05 9.72
CA ASP A 167 -17.25 -3.76 8.57
C ASP A 167 -16.63 -4.17 7.23
N TYR A 168 -15.62 -5.04 7.28
CA TYR A 168 -15.01 -5.71 6.14
C TYR A 168 -14.80 -7.20 6.46
N ASN A 169 -14.87 -8.05 5.44
CA ASN A 169 -14.81 -9.50 5.57
C ASN A 169 -13.39 -10.07 5.33
N ASP A 170 -12.70 -9.54 4.33
CA ASP A 170 -11.31 -9.87 4.00
C ASP A 170 -10.55 -8.62 3.57
N VAL A 171 -9.24 -8.73 3.43
CA VAL A 171 -8.35 -7.65 3.03
C VAL A 171 -7.38 -8.13 1.96
N LYS A 172 -7.25 -7.34 0.90
CA LYS A 172 -6.26 -7.51 -0.17
C LYS A 172 -5.35 -6.28 -0.24
N LEU A 173 -4.09 -6.51 -0.58
CA LEU A 173 -3.10 -5.45 -0.81
C LEU A 173 -2.80 -5.39 -2.30
N ILE A 174 -2.99 -4.23 -2.92
CA ILE A 174 -2.65 -3.99 -4.32
C ILE A 174 -1.42 -3.08 -4.39
N PHE A 175 -0.36 -3.58 -5.00
CA PHE A 175 0.69 -2.76 -5.58
C PHE A 175 0.28 -2.41 -7.01
N LEU A 176 -0.22 -1.19 -7.18
CA LEU A 176 -0.77 -0.68 -8.44
C LEU A 176 0.32 0.08 -9.20
N ASN A 177 0.68 -0.40 -10.37
CA ASN A 177 1.68 0.23 -11.22
C ASN A 177 1.01 0.89 -12.42
N PHE A 178 1.35 2.16 -12.66
CA PHE A 178 1.01 2.83 -13.90
C PHE A 178 2.16 2.69 -14.88
N LYS A 179 2.02 1.78 -15.85
CA LYS A 179 2.97 1.66 -16.96
C LYS A 179 2.70 2.75 -18.00
N ASN A 180 3.73 3.13 -18.74
CA ASN A 180 3.64 4.15 -19.79
C ASN A 180 3.08 5.51 -19.33
N ASP A 181 3.20 5.88 -18.05
CA ASP A 181 2.81 7.22 -17.58
C ASP A 181 3.57 8.30 -18.36
N THR A 182 2.82 9.02 -19.19
CA THR A 182 3.36 10.01 -20.14
C THR A 182 3.97 11.22 -19.43
N THR A 183 3.67 11.45 -18.15
CA THR A 183 4.27 12.55 -17.37
C THR A 183 5.76 12.36 -17.11
N TRP A 184 6.27 11.14 -17.25
CA TRP A 184 7.70 10.81 -17.20
C TRP A 184 8.38 10.89 -18.57
N GLY A 185 7.63 11.14 -19.65
CA GLY A 185 8.14 11.23 -21.01
C GLY A 185 8.95 9.99 -21.40
N LYS A 186 10.21 10.19 -21.79
CA LYS A 186 11.12 9.08 -22.18
C LYS A 186 11.48 8.13 -21.02
N LYS A 187 11.19 8.50 -19.78
CA LYS A 187 11.43 7.67 -18.58
C LYS A 187 10.20 6.87 -18.14
N ALA A 188 9.13 6.89 -18.92
CA ALA A 188 7.94 6.09 -18.62
C ALA A 188 8.30 4.60 -18.52
N VAL A 189 7.86 3.95 -17.44
CA VAL A 189 8.24 2.57 -17.11
C VAL A 189 7.33 1.59 -17.84
N LYS A 190 7.92 0.55 -18.44
CA LYS A 190 7.18 -0.53 -19.13
C LYS A 190 6.82 -1.68 -18.18
N CYS A 191 5.87 -2.52 -18.61
CA CYS A 191 5.40 -3.69 -17.86
C CYS A 191 6.56 -4.62 -17.43
N ASP A 192 7.46 -4.99 -18.35
CA ASP A 192 8.60 -5.86 -18.04
C ASP A 192 9.55 -5.29 -16.98
N GLU A 193 9.64 -3.96 -16.88
CA GLU A 193 10.49 -3.30 -15.89
C GLU A 193 9.89 -3.39 -14.50
N TRP A 194 8.56 -3.28 -14.37
CA TRP A 194 7.84 -3.53 -13.12
C TRP A 194 8.00 -4.97 -12.64
N ILE A 195 7.81 -5.94 -13.55
CA ILE A 195 7.99 -7.37 -13.24
C ILE A 195 9.40 -7.64 -12.73
N LYS A 196 10.43 -7.16 -13.46
CA LYS A 196 11.83 -7.29 -13.05
C LYS A 196 12.11 -6.65 -11.69
N LYS A 197 11.56 -5.45 -11.44
CA LYS A 197 11.74 -4.74 -10.18
C LYS A 197 11.15 -5.51 -9.01
N TYR A 198 9.90 -5.96 -9.11
CA TYR A 198 9.25 -6.70 -8.03
C TYR A 198 9.89 -8.05 -7.78
N ASN A 199 10.23 -8.82 -8.83
CA ASN A 199 10.96 -10.08 -8.66
C ASN A 199 12.26 -9.88 -7.88
N LYS A 200 13.05 -8.87 -8.27
CA LYS A 200 14.27 -8.51 -7.53
C LYS A 200 14.00 -8.15 -6.07
N ILE A 201 12.93 -7.41 -5.78
CA ILE A 201 12.58 -7.05 -4.40
C ILE A 201 12.21 -8.29 -3.59
N TRP A 202 11.40 -9.18 -4.14
CA TRP A 202 10.98 -10.41 -3.45
C TRP A 202 12.15 -11.36 -3.22
N ASP A 203 13.03 -11.52 -4.21
CA ASP A 203 14.26 -12.30 -4.09
C ASP A 203 15.15 -11.73 -2.98
N GLU A 204 15.40 -10.42 -2.98
CA GLU A 204 16.23 -9.77 -1.95
C GLU A 204 15.57 -9.77 -0.57
N LEU A 205 14.23 -9.74 -0.47
CA LEU A 205 13.54 -9.89 0.80
C LEU A 205 13.45 -11.35 1.24
N GLY A 206 13.81 -12.32 0.38
CA GLY A 206 13.68 -13.75 0.66
C GLY A 206 12.23 -14.17 0.87
N VAL A 207 11.31 -13.61 0.09
CA VAL A 207 9.87 -13.86 0.20
C VAL A 207 9.40 -14.70 -0.99
N ASN A 208 8.70 -15.80 -0.69
CA ASN A 208 8.07 -16.62 -1.70
C ASN A 208 6.81 -15.93 -2.27
N LYS A 209 6.74 -15.80 -3.60
CA LYS A 209 5.60 -15.19 -4.30
C LYS A 209 4.27 -15.90 -4.04
N ASN A 210 4.25 -17.22 -3.88
CA ASN A 210 3.03 -17.96 -3.60
C ASN A 210 2.44 -17.57 -2.23
N MET A 211 3.29 -17.34 -1.22
CA MET A 211 2.83 -16.88 0.10
C MET A 211 2.22 -15.47 0.03
N LEU A 212 2.78 -14.60 -0.83
CA LEU A 212 2.21 -13.27 -1.07
C LEU A 212 0.81 -13.38 -1.69
N GLU A 213 0.65 -14.23 -2.71
CA GLU A 213 -0.63 -14.45 -3.38
C GLU A 213 -1.68 -15.08 -2.44
N GLU A 214 -1.28 -16.05 -1.62
CA GLU A 214 -2.12 -16.65 -0.57
C GLU A 214 -2.56 -15.64 0.50
N ASP A 215 -1.69 -14.69 0.86
CA ASP A 215 -2.03 -13.56 1.74
C ASP A 215 -2.87 -12.48 1.04
N GLY A 216 -3.20 -12.62 -0.25
CA GLY A 216 -4.01 -11.65 -0.99
C GLY A 216 -3.23 -10.40 -1.42
N VAL A 217 -1.93 -10.52 -1.65
CA VAL A 217 -1.11 -9.49 -2.29
C VAL A 217 -1.23 -9.62 -3.81
N LEU A 218 -1.57 -8.52 -4.48
CA LEU A 218 -1.74 -8.42 -5.92
C LEU A 218 -0.79 -7.35 -6.47
N ILE A 219 -0.14 -7.66 -7.59
CA ILE A 219 0.63 -6.68 -8.37
C ILE A 219 -0.14 -6.46 -9.66
N ILE A 220 -0.63 -5.24 -9.88
CA ILE A 220 -1.51 -4.91 -10.99
C ILE A 220 -0.91 -3.77 -11.79
N ASP A 221 -0.82 -3.96 -13.10
CA ASP A 221 -0.32 -2.94 -14.02
C ASP A 221 -1.48 -2.35 -14.84
N ILE A 222 -1.71 -1.05 -14.72
CA ILE A 222 -2.65 -0.28 -15.54
C ILE A 222 -1.86 0.55 -16.54
N ASP A 223 -2.30 0.55 -17.81
CA ASP A 223 -1.69 1.42 -18.82
C ASP A 223 -2.13 2.86 -18.61
N GLY A 224 -1.18 3.70 -18.22
CA GLY A 224 -1.35 5.12 -17.98
C GLY A 224 -1.11 5.99 -19.22
N LYS A 225 -0.96 5.40 -20.41
CA LYS A 225 -0.68 6.16 -21.63
C LYS A 225 -1.78 7.17 -21.97
N ASP A 226 -3.03 6.78 -21.69
CA ASP A 226 -4.22 7.57 -22.02
C ASP A 226 -4.77 8.35 -20.81
N PHE A 227 -3.92 8.51 -19.77
CA PHE A 227 -4.21 9.27 -18.54
C PHE A 227 -3.63 10.69 -18.60
#